data_AF-A0A954F3R4-F1
#
_entry.id   AF-A0A954F3R4-F1
#
_cell.length_a   1.000
_cell.length_b   1.000
_cell.length_c   1.000
_cell.angle_alpha   90.00
_cell.angle_beta   90.00
_cell.angle_gamma   90.00
#
_symmetry.space_group_name_H-M   'P 1'
#
loop_
_entity.id
_entity.type
_entity.pdbx_description
1 polymer ?
#
loop_
_entity_poly.entity_id
_entity_poly.type
_entity_poly.pdbx_seq_one_letter_code
_entity_poly.pdbx_strand_id
1 'polypeptide(L)'
;SAMVLENRGHAAMQIGQLFSNEGDHRQAAIYFRWVTLSGVAEREPKFWAAYFNLAIASLGMNRIQRSLLWFRELLDRFPEHAAEASRLCMGSPTFRKTIHGDPQFALAFEQWCPELLHTAEAEGR
;
A
#
# COMPACT_ATOMS: atom_id res chain seq x y z
N SER A 1 2.57 -10.47 24.74
CA SER A 1 1.21 -10.97 24.43
C SER A 1 0.82 -10.50 23.03
N ALA A 2 0.07 -11.30 22.26
CA ALA A 2 -0.42 -10.94 20.92
C ALA A 2 -1.17 -9.59 20.93
N MET A 3 -2.00 -9.36 21.96
CA MET A 3 -2.74 -8.11 22.18
C MET A 3 -1.84 -6.85 22.24
N VAL A 4 -0.61 -6.96 22.74
CA VAL A 4 0.33 -5.81 22.79
C VAL A 4 0.87 -5.49 21.41
N LEU A 5 1.06 -6.51 20.56
CA LEU A 5 1.59 -6.33 19.22
C LEU A 5 0.53 -5.75 18.28
N GLU A 6 -0.71 -6.24 18.39
CA GLU A 6 -1.88 -5.72 17.69
C GLU A 6 -2.14 -4.23 18.01
N ASN A 7 -2.13 -3.87 19.30
CA ASN A 7 -2.30 -2.47 19.72
C ASN A 7 -1.22 -1.55 19.13
N ARG A 8 0.03 -2.02 19.03
CA ARG A 8 1.12 -1.27 18.39
C ARG A 8 0.90 -1.17 16.88
N GLY A 9 0.38 -2.21 16.24
CA GLY A 9 -0.02 -2.20 14.83
C GLY A 9 -1.07 -1.11 14.56
N HIS A 10 -2.14 -1.08 15.34
CA HIS A 10 -3.17 -0.05 15.22
C HIS A 10 -2.61 1.37 15.43
N ALA A 11 -1.81 1.57 16.48
CA ALA A 11 -1.19 2.86 16.74
C ALA A 11 -0.27 3.31 15.60
N ALA A 12 0.57 2.42 15.08
CA ALA A 12 1.45 2.72 13.94
C ALA A 12 0.65 3.07 12.68
N MET A 13 -0.42 2.34 12.38
CA MET A 13 -1.29 2.65 11.23
C MET A 13 -1.95 4.03 11.38
N GLN A 14 -2.46 4.36 12.57
CA GLN A 14 -3.10 5.65 12.82
C GLN A 14 -2.11 6.82 12.74
N ILE A 15 -0.94 6.70 13.37
CA ILE A 15 0.09 7.74 13.34
C ILE A 15 0.64 7.91 11.91
N GLY A 16 0.88 6.80 11.20
CA GLY A 16 1.30 6.85 9.80
C GLY A 16 0.27 7.56 8.92
N GLN A 17 -1.02 7.29 9.13
CA GLN A 17 -2.09 7.97 8.40
C GLN A 17 -2.15 9.46 8.70
N LEU A 18 -1.95 9.86 9.96
CA LEU A 18 -1.89 11.27 10.35
C LEU A 18 -0.78 12.02 9.58
N PHE A 19 0.45 11.51 9.62
CA PHE A 19 1.56 12.09 8.86
C PHE A 19 1.30 12.10 7.35
N SER A 20 0.67 11.06 6.80
CA SER A 20 0.33 11.01 5.38
C SER A 20 -0.69 12.10 5.00
N ASN A 21 -1.67 12.37 5.87
CA ASN A 21 -2.67 13.41 5.65
C ASN A 21 -2.06 14.82 5.72
N GLU A 22 -1.01 15.00 6.51
CA GLU A 22 -0.22 16.23 6.59
C GLU A 22 0.79 16.38 5.43
N GLY A 23 0.91 15.37 4.57
CA GLY A 23 1.88 15.34 3.47
C GLY A 23 3.30 14.96 3.88
N ASP A 24 3.55 14.63 5.15
CA ASP A 24 4.83 14.10 5.61
C ASP A 24 4.95 12.61 5.30
N HIS A 25 5.11 12.32 4.02
CA HIS A 25 5.25 10.95 3.51
C HIS A 25 6.48 10.22 4.06
N ARG A 26 7.51 10.97 4.50
CA ARG A 26 8.71 10.36 5.09
C ARG A 26 8.41 9.80 6.47
N GLN A 27 7.76 10.58 7.34
CA GLN A 27 7.35 10.10 8.66
C GLN A 27 6.29 9.01 8.53
N ALA A 28 5.29 9.19 7.67
CA ALA A 28 4.27 8.18 7.39
C ALA A 28 4.89 6.81 7.05
N ALA A 29 5.88 6.81 6.16
CA ALA A 29 6.57 5.59 5.75
C ALA A 29 7.34 4.91 6.89
N ILE A 30 7.83 5.63 7.91
CA ILE A 30 8.50 5.00 9.06
C ILE A 30 7.51 4.09 9.81
N TYR A 31 6.30 4.57 10.07
CA TYR A 31 5.30 3.82 10.82
C TYR A 31 4.74 2.64 10.03
N PHE A 32 4.37 2.85 8.77
CA PHE A 32 3.90 1.74 7.93
C PHE A 32 5.00 0.70 7.71
N ARG A 33 6.27 1.13 7.57
CA ARG A 33 7.41 0.21 7.44
C ARG A 33 7.61 -0.59 8.72
N TRP A 34 7.43 0.01 9.89
CA TRP A 34 7.47 -0.74 11.13
C TRP A 34 6.43 -1.86 11.15
N VAL A 35 5.20 -1.63 10.70
CA VAL A 35 4.16 -2.67 10.63
C VAL A 35 4.58 -3.83 9.72
N THR A 36 5.13 -3.53 8.55
CA THR A 36 5.60 -4.56 7.60
C THR A 36 6.85 -5.31 8.10
N LEU A 37 7.85 -4.62 8.67
CA LEU A 37 9.11 -5.25 9.08
C LEU A 37 9.04 -5.98 10.41
N SER A 38 8.09 -5.61 11.28
CA SER A 38 7.92 -6.26 12.58
C SER A 38 7.21 -7.62 12.51
N GLY A 39 6.68 -8.00 11.34
CA GLY A 39 5.89 -9.21 11.18
C GLY A 39 4.44 -9.06 11.65
N VAL A 40 4.00 -7.84 11.97
CA VAL A 40 2.63 -7.59 12.47
C VAL A 40 1.61 -7.93 11.41
N ALA A 41 1.85 -7.53 10.16
CA ALA A 41 0.92 -7.80 9.06
C ALA A 41 0.80 -9.30 8.76
N GLU A 42 1.88 -10.07 8.88
CA GLU A 42 1.87 -11.52 8.67
C GLU A 42 1.12 -12.27 9.78
N ARG A 43 1.15 -11.75 11.01
CA ARG A 43 0.44 -12.36 12.15
C ARG A 43 -1.02 -11.92 12.23
N GLU A 44 -1.29 -10.70 11.82
CA GLU A 44 -2.59 -10.04 11.87
C GLU A 44 -2.89 -9.48 10.46
N PRO A 45 -3.37 -10.30 9.52
CA PRO A 45 -3.52 -9.95 8.10
C PRO A 45 -4.37 -8.69 7.84
N LYS A 46 -5.22 -8.29 8.78
CA LYS A 46 -5.94 -7.01 8.75
C LYS A 46 -5.03 -5.78 8.58
N PHE A 47 -3.72 -5.90 8.86
CA PHE A 47 -2.75 -4.83 8.64
C PHE A 47 -2.09 -4.85 7.25
N TRP A 48 -2.57 -5.66 6.29
CA TRP A 48 -2.09 -5.67 4.90
C TRP A 48 -1.98 -4.26 4.29
N ALA A 49 -2.89 -3.36 4.67
CA ALA A 49 -2.95 -1.99 4.17
C ALA A 49 -1.69 -1.17 4.50
N ALA A 50 -0.83 -1.62 5.42
CA ALA A 50 0.49 -1.03 5.63
C ALA A 50 1.36 -1.08 4.37
N TYR A 51 1.30 -2.16 3.59
CA TYR A 51 2.03 -2.28 2.32
C TYR A 51 1.50 -1.30 1.27
N PHE A 52 0.18 -1.19 1.14
CA PHE A 52 -0.45 -0.19 0.27
C PHE A 52 -0.03 1.24 0.66
N ASN A 53 -0.14 1.56 1.95
CA ASN A 53 0.20 2.89 2.45
C ASN A 53 1.69 3.21 2.28
N LEU A 54 2.59 2.23 2.39
CA LEU A 54 4.01 2.40 2.03
C LEU A 54 4.22 2.69 0.55
N ALA A 55 3.46 2.02 -0.32
CA ALA A 55 3.53 2.24 -1.74
C ALA A 55 3.11 3.68 -2.09
N ILE A 56 2.01 4.16 -1.50
CA ILE A 56 1.52 5.54 -1.69
C ILE A 56 2.49 6.57 -1.11
N ALA A 57 2.99 6.37 0.12
CA ALA A 57 3.99 7.26 0.71
C ALA A 57 5.27 7.31 -0.15
N SER A 58 5.65 6.18 -0.76
CA SER A 58 6.79 6.12 -1.69
C SER A 58 6.55 6.94 -2.95
N LEU A 59 5.34 6.92 -3.54
CA LEU A 59 4.99 7.82 -4.64
C LEU A 59 5.03 9.28 -4.22
N GLY A 60 4.49 9.60 -3.04
CA GLY A 60 4.54 10.97 -2.48
C GLY A 60 5.97 11.50 -2.27
N MET A 61 6.95 10.60 -2.11
CA MET A 61 8.38 10.93 -2.06
C MET A 61 9.10 10.82 -3.42
N ASN A 62 8.36 10.64 -4.52
CA ASN A 62 8.89 10.37 -5.87
C ASN A 62 9.85 9.16 -5.94
N ARG A 63 9.60 8.13 -5.12
CA ARG A 63 10.39 6.89 -5.06
C ARG A 63 9.67 5.77 -5.80
N ILE A 64 9.58 5.93 -7.12
CA ILE A 64 8.78 5.08 -8.01
C ILE A 64 9.10 3.58 -7.85
N GLN A 65 10.38 3.21 -7.94
CA GLN A 65 10.81 1.81 -7.82
C GLN A 65 10.45 1.17 -6.48
N ARG A 66 10.52 1.95 -5.39
CA ARG A 66 10.10 1.46 -4.06
C ARG A 66 8.60 1.31 -3.97
N SER A 67 7.84 2.18 -4.61
CA SER A 67 6.38 2.05 -4.66
C SER A 67 5.96 0.75 -5.34
N LEU A 68 6.52 0.46 -6.52
CA LEU A 68 6.24 -0.78 -7.25
C LEU A 68 6.58 -2.02 -6.42
N LEU A 69 7.72 -2.02 -5.72
CA LEU A 69 8.08 -3.12 -4.82
C LEU A 69 7.02 -3.32 -3.72
N TRP A 70 6.53 -2.27 -3.09
CA TRP A 70 5.53 -2.40 -2.03
C TRP A 70 4.16 -2.85 -2.52
N PHE A 71 3.76 -2.42 -3.73
CA PHE A 71 2.55 -2.96 -4.37
C PHE A 71 2.70 -4.45 -4.69
N ARG A 72 3.87 -4.87 -5.21
CA ARG A 72 4.14 -6.28 -5.48
C ARG A 72 4.15 -7.13 -4.21
N GLU A 73 4.82 -6.66 -3.15
CA GLU A 73 4.84 -7.35 -1.85
C GLU A 73 3.43 -7.48 -1.24
N LEU A 74 2.57 -6.48 -1.42
CA LEU A 74 1.16 -6.58 -1.02
C LEU A 74 0.48 -7.75 -1.74
N LEU A 75 0.62 -7.81 -3.06
CA LEU A 75 -0.03 -8.83 -3.89
C LEU A 75 0.53 -10.23 -3.60
N ASP A 76 1.82 -10.34 -3.36
CA ASP A 76 2.47 -11.64 -3.10
C ASP A 76 2.12 -12.19 -1.71
N ARG A 77 1.95 -11.31 -0.70
CA ARG A 77 1.66 -11.71 0.69
C ARG A 77 0.17 -11.79 1.00
N PHE A 78 -0.63 -10.94 0.37
CA PHE A 78 -2.06 -10.76 0.64
C PHE A 78 -2.86 -10.72 -0.68
N PRO A 79 -2.77 -11.77 -1.52
CA PRO A 79 -3.45 -11.80 -2.82
C PRO A 79 -4.98 -11.65 -2.69
N GLU A 80 -5.58 -12.08 -1.57
CA GLU A 80 -7.00 -11.93 -1.26
C GLU A 80 -7.45 -10.46 -1.16
N HIS A 81 -6.52 -9.54 -0.91
CA HIS A 81 -6.79 -8.12 -0.81
C HIS A 81 -6.54 -7.35 -2.12
N ALA A 82 -6.19 -8.01 -3.24
CA ALA A 82 -5.90 -7.35 -4.51
C ALA A 82 -7.07 -6.48 -5.02
N ALA A 83 -8.32 -6.98 -4.95
CA ALA A 83 -9.49 -6.24 -5.40
C ALA A 83 -9.78 -5.00 -4.52
N GLU A 84 -9.53 -5.08 -3.21
CA GLU A 84 -9.64 -3.95 -2.31
C GLU A 84 -8.51 -2.94 -2.54
N ALA A 85 -7.27 -3.40 -2.69
CA ALA A 85 -6.12 -2.56 -3.03
C ALA A 85 -6.28 -1.84 -4.38
N SER A 86 -6.88 -2.49 -5.39
CA SER A 86 -7.24 -1.87 -6.68
C SER A 86 -8.22 -0.70 -6.47
N ARG A 87 -9.28 -0.91 -5.68
CA ARG A 87 -10.22 0.17 -5.32
C ARG A 87 -9.53 1.32 -4.58
N LEU A 88 -8.61 1.03 -3.66
CA LEU A 88 -7.82 2.05 -2.98
C LEU A 88 -6.89 2.82 -3.93
N CYS A 89 -6.26 2.17 -4.91
CA CYS A 89 -5.49 2.83 -5.96
C CYS A 89 -6.35 3.84 -6.72
N MET A 90 -7.55 3.43 -7.14
CA MET A 90 -8.50 4.29 -7.85
C MET A 90 -9.04 5.43 -6.97
N GLY A 91 -9.09 5.26 -5.66
CA GLY A 91 -9.46 6.29 -4.69
C GLY A 91 -8.32 7.26 -4.33
N SER A 92 -7.06 6.90 -4.58
CA SER A 92 -5.88 7.65 -4.14
C SER A 92 -5.50 8.77 -5.11
N PRO A 93 -5.57 10.06 -4.72
CA PRO A 93 -5.16 11.17 -5.59
C PRO A 93 -3.68 11.09 -5.99
N THR A 94 -2.81 10.69 -5.06
CA THR A 94 -1.38 10.51 -5.31
C THR A 94 -1.14 9.45 -6.39
N PHE A 95 -1.80 8.29 -6.27
CA PHE A 95 -1.68 7.23 -7.27
C PHE A 95 -2.17 7.69 -8.64
N ARG A 96 -3.38 8.26 -8.70
CA ARG A 96 -3.99 8.73 -9.96
C ARG A 96 -3.13 9.78 -10.63
N LYS A 97 -2.61 10.75 -9.87
CA LYS A 97 -1.71 11.77 -10.39
C LYS A 97 -0.45 11.14 -11.00
N THR A 98 0.15 10.16 -10.33
CA THR A 98 1.39 9.53 -10.81
C THR A 98 1.13 8.63 -12.01
N ILE A 99 0.10 7.78 -12.01
CA ILE A 99 -0.19 6.88 -13.14
C ILE A 99 -0.62 7.61 -14.41
N HIS A 100 -1.28 8.75 -14.30
CA HIS A 100 -1.63 9.56 -15.47
C HIS A 100 -0.54 10.57 -15.88
N GLY A 101 0.31 10.97 -14.93
CA GLY A 101 1.36 11.97 -15.15
C GLY A 101 2.71 11.41 -15.58
N ASP A 102 2.95 10.12 -15.35
CA ASP A 102 4.21 9.43 -15.66
C ASP A 102 3.95 8.15 -16.47
N PRO A 103 4.13 8.19 -17.81
CA PRO A 103 3.95 7.02 -18.67
C PRO A 103 4.89 5.87 -18.34
N GLN A 104 6.10 6.14 -17.83
CA GLN A 104 7.03 5.08 -17.45
C GLN A 104 6.55 4.36 -16.21
N PHE A 105 6.01 5.10 -15.23
CA PHE A 105 5.36 4.49 -14.09
C PHE A 105 4.14 3.67 -14.50
N ALA A 106 3.29 4.19 -15.38
CA ALA A 106 2.11 3.46 -15.86
C ALA A 106 2.48 2.10 -16.49
N LEU A 107 3.44 2.10 -17.42
CA LEU A 107 3.93 0.88 -18.05
C LEU A 107 4.55 -0.09 -17.04
N ALA A 108 5.37 0.41 -16.11
CA ALA A 108 5.99 -0.42 -15.09
C ALA A 108 4.95 -1.00 -14.11
N PHE A 109 3.93 -0.22 -13.76
CA PHE A 109 2.85 -0.64 -12.88
C PHE A 109 1.98 -1.72 -13.55
N GLU A 110 1.65 -1.56 -14.84
CA GLU A 110 0.95 -2.58 -15.63
C GLU A 110 1.74 -3.88 -15.73
N GLN A 111 3.06 -3.79 -15.90
CA GLN A 111 3.91 -4.97 -15.99
C GLN A 111 4.07 -5.70 -14.63
N TRP A 112 4.21 -4.96 -13.53
CA TRP A 112 4.55 -5.54 -12.22
C TRP A 112 3.33 -5.87 -11.36
N CYS A 113 2.25 -5.10 -11.51
CA CYS A 113 1.05 -5.19 -10.68
C CYS A 113 -0.24 -5.17 -11.55
N PRO A 114 -0.33 -5.98 -12.62
CA PRO A 114 -1.52 -6.00 -13.47
C PRO A 114 -2.80 -6.32 -12.69
N GLU A 115 -2.70 -7.08 -11.60
CA GLU A 115 -3.82 -7.45 -10.72
C GLU A 115 -4.50 -6.22 -10.08
N LEU A 116 -3.79 -5.10 -9.95
CA LEU A 116 -4.35 -3.86 -9.39
C LEU A 116 -5.04 -2.98 -10.45
N LEU A 117 -4.84 -3.26 -11.73
CA LEU A 117 -5.47 -2.53 -12.84
C LEU A 117 -6.78 -3.14 -13.31
N HIS A 118 -7.06 -4.39 -12.95
CA HIS A 118 -8.25 -5.10 -13.38
C HIS A 118 -9.16 -5.26 -12.17
N THR A 119 -10.15 -4.36 -12.04
CA THR A 119 -11.30 -4.61 -11.18
C THR A 119 -11.97 -5.88 -11.66
N ALA A 120 -12.09 -6.86 -10.77
CA ALA A 120 -12.71 -8.15 -11.04
C ALA A 120 -14.04 -7.99 -11.79
N GLU A 121 -14.03 -8.28 -13.10
CA GLU A 121 -15.18 -8.82 -13.83
C GLU A 121 -15.44 -10.29 -13.44
N ALA A 122 -14.80 -10.78 -12.37
CA ALA A 122 -14.87 -12.16 -11.90
C ALA A 122 -15.83 -12.37 -10.71
N GLU A 123 -16.72 -11.41 -10.41
CA GLU A 123 -17.93 -11.67 -9.62
C GLU A 123 -19.13 -11.78 -10.58
N GLY A 124 -19.13 -12.86 -11.36
CA GLY A 124 -20.10 -13.07 -12.41
C GLY A 124 -20.01 -14.47 -13.00
N ARG A 125 -20.02 -15.51 -12.15
CA ARG A 125 -20.50 -16.86 -12.49
C ARG A 125 -20.67 -17.73 -11.24
#